data_AF-A0A4U3KYA3-F1
#
_entry.id   AF-A0A4U3KYA3-F1
#
_cell.length_a   1.000
_cell.length_b   1.000
_cell.length_c   1.000
_cell.angle_alpha   90.00
_cell.angle_beta   90.00
_cell.angle_gamma   90.00
#
_symmetry.space_group_name_H-M   'P 1'
#
loop_
_entity.id
_entity.type
_entity.pdbx_description
1 polymer ?
#
loop_
_entity_poly.entity_id
_entity_poly.type
_entity_poly.pdbx_seq_one_letter_code
_entity_poly.pdbx_strand_id
1 'polypeptide(L)'
;MKKIFLAIVLIAAVTVGANAQKGTKQISAGVELGLPAGAFGDAAKVGFGVNGKAIFGITDNGAITATTGFSNFGYKYYSSSNVSIIPILGGYRHDFGGSVKGLYAEPQIGAGIYMSKFGTGSYKSKDSEVNFTWALGGGYVYDNFDFGLRYQRAQGEGGGAGFFALKVAYNFPLAGK
;
A
#
# COMPACT_ATOMS: atom_id res chain seq x y z
N MET A 1 -17.74 -9.40 16.20
CA MET A 1 -17.54 -8.06 15.59
C MET A 1 -17.35 -6.93 16.60
N LYS A 2 -18.18 -6.78 17.66
CA LYS A 2 -18.04 -5.67 18.63
C LYS A 2 -16.73 -5.68 19.46
N LYS A 3 -16.19 -6.87 19.76
CA LYS A 3 -14.96 -7.03 20.57
C LYS A 3 -13.68 -6.66 19.82
N ILE A 4 -13.66 -6.84 18.49
CA ILE A 4 -12.52 -6.46 17.63
C ILE A 4 -12.46 -4.95 17.46
N PHE A 5 -13.63 -4.30 17.33
CA PHE A 5 -13.71 -2.83 17.26
C PHE A 5 -13.20 -2.19 18.55
N LEU A 6 -13.52 -2.77 19.71
CA LEU A 6 -13.05 -2.29 21.02
C LEU A 6 -11.53 -2.41 21.17
N ALA A 7 -10.93 -3.50 20.65
CA ALA A 7 -9.48 -3.70 20.68
C ALA A 7 -8.73 -2.69 19.78
N ILE A 8 -9.27 -2.39 18.59
CA ILE A 8 -8.72 -1.37 17.69
C ILE A 8 -8.81 0.03 18.31
N VAL A 9 -9.93 0.36 18.98
CA VAL A 9 -10.11 1.64 19.68
C VAL A 9 -9.19 1.76 20.89
N LEU A 10 -8.97 0.68 21.64
CA LEU A 10 -8.03 0.65 22.76
C LEU A 10 -6.58 0.84 22.30
N ILE A 11 -6.16 0.23 21.19
CA ILE A 11 -4.83 0.43 20.61
C ILE A 11 -4.67 1.87 20.11
N ALA A 12 -5.70 2.44 19.48
CA ALA A 12 -5.69 3.84 19.04
C ALA A 12 -5.58 4.82 20.22
N ALA A 13 -6.28 4.56 21.33
CA ALA A 13 -6.30 5.42 22.52
C ALA A 13 -4.94 5.54 23.23
N VAL A 14 -4.11 4.49 23.20
CA VAL A 14 -2.77 4.50 23.84
C VAL A 14 -1.75 5.34 23.05
N THR A 15 -2.01 5.64 21.77
CA THR A 15 -1.08 6.42 20.93
C THR A 15 -1.22 7.94 21.05
N VAL A 16 -2.30 8.44 21.66
CA VAL A 16 -2.63 9.88 21.69
C VAL A 16 -1.81 10.67 22.75
N GLY A 17 -1.10 9.97 23.63
CA GLY A 17 -0.33 10.59 24.74
C GLY A 17 1.17 10.80 24.51
N ALA A 18 1.75 10.34 23.39
CA ALA A 18 3.20 10.38 23.17
C ALA A 18 3.65 11.68 22.47
N ASN A 19 3.63 12.80 23.20
CA ASN A 19 4.27 14.05 22.77
C ASN A 19 5.74 14.07 23.22
N ALA A 20 6.66 13.59 22.37
CA ALA A 20 8.12 13.90 22.40
C ALA A 20 8.97 13.13 21.34
N GLN A 21 8.41 12.61 20.25
CA GLN A 21 9.23 11.86 19.28
C GLN A 21 9.93 12.83 18.33
N LYS A 22 11.26 12.93 18.48
CA LYS A 22 12.23 13.64 17.64
C LYS A 22 12.35 12.96 16.25
N GLY A 23 11.23 12.81 15.57
CA GLY A 23 11.12 12.06 14.32
C GLY A 23 10.18 12.75 13.33
N THR A 24 10.59 12.79 12.07
CA THR A 24 9.85 13.44 10.99
C THR A 24 8.50 12.74 10.79
N LYS A 25 7.41 13.50 10.88
CA LYS A 25 6.06 13.02 10.56
C LYS A 25 5.67 13.51 9.17
N GLN A 26 5.24 12.62 8.30
CA GLN A 26 4.82 12.97 6.94
C GLN A 26 3.60 12.15 6.53
N ILE A 27 2.78 12.74 5.67
CA ILE A 27 1.77 12.02 4.91
C ILE A 27 2.18 12.09 3.44
N SER A 28 2.18 10.96 2.75
CA SER A 28 2.43 10.85 1.33
C SER A 28 1.13 10.54 0.62
N ALA A 29 0.87 11.20 -0.50
CA ALA A 29 -0.20 10.83 -1.42
C ALA A 29 0.40 10.65 -2.81
N GLY A 30 0.07 9.53 -3.46
CA GLY A 30 0.68 9.19 -4.74
C GLY A 30 -0.23 8.46 -5.68
N VAL A 31 0.23 8.38 -6.92
CA VAL A 31 -0.34 7.56 -7.98
C VAL A 31 0.59 6.40 -8.28
N GLU A 32 0.02 5.29 -8.72
CA GLU A 32 0.74 4.06 -9.01
C GLU A 32 0.34 3.50 -10.38
N LEU A 33 1.33 2.99 -11.11
CA LEU A 33 1.14 2.14 -12.28
C LEU A 33 1.51 0.71 -11.91
N GLY A 34 0.52 -0.18 -11.95
CA GLY A 34 0.65 -1.58 -11.56
C GLY A 34 0.89 -2.49 -12.76
N LEU A 35 1.96 -3.27 -12.71
CA LEU A 35 2.32 -4.31 -13.67
C LEU A 35 2.07 -5.68 -13.03
N PRO A 36 0.97 -6.36 -13.37
CA PRO A 36 0.69 -7.73 -12.91
C PRO A 36 1.84 -8.71 -13.18
N ALA A 37 2.09 -9.62 -12.25
CA ALA A 37 3.18 -10.59 -12.31
C ALA A 37 2.73 -12.00 -11.89
N GLY A 38 3.46 -13.03 -12.36
CA GLY A 38 3.06 -14.43 -12.16
C GLY A 38 1.70 -14.73 -12.78
N ALA A 39 0.91 -15.62 -12.16
CA ALA A 39 -0.43 -15.98 -12.65
C ALA A 39 -1.39 -14.78 -12.78
N PHE A 40 -1.22 -13.75 -11.93
CA PHE A 40 -1.99 -12.51 -12.06
C PHE A 40 -1.63 -11.75 -13.36
N GLY A 41 -0.37 -11.85 -13.79
CA GLY A 41 0.15 -11.36 -15.07
C GLY A 41 -0.56 -11.93 -16.30
N ASP A 42 -0.97 -13.19 -16.24
CA ASP A 42 -1.61 -13.87 -17.37
C ASP A 42 -3.08 -13.49 -17.51
N ALA A 43 -3.74 -13.13 -16.40
CA ALA A 43 -5.16 -12.79 -16.36
C ALA A 43 -5.45 -11.28 -16.44
N ALA A 44 -4.60 -10.44 -15.86
CA ALA A 44 -4.83 -9.01 -15.70
C ALA A 44 -3.97 -8.14 -16.64
N LYS A 45 -4.51 -7.00 -17.05
CA LYS A 45 -3.82 -5.92 -17.77
C LYS A 45 -3.11 -5.00 -16.78
N VAL A 46 -2.26 -4.10 -17.29
CA VAL A 46 -1.70 -2.98 -16.51
C VAL A 46 -2.82 -2.27 -15.76
N GLY A 47 -2.57 -2.01 -14.48
CA GLY A 47 -3.50 -1.33 -13.59
C GLY A 47 -3.01 0.05 -13.19
N PHE A 48 -3.93 0.83 -12.63
CA PHE A 48 -3.66 2.16 -12.11
C PHE A 48 -4.21 2.26 -10.71
N GLY A 49 -3.55 3.06 -9.87
CA GLY A 49 -3.96 3.21 -8.49
C GLY A 49 -3.56 4.55 -7.88
N VAL A 50 -4.11 4.78 -6.70
CA VAL A 50 -3.72 5.85 -5.80
C VAL A 50 -3.36 5.25 -4.46
N ASN A 51 -2.39 5.84 -3.77
CA ASN A 51 -1.99 5.43 -2.45
C ASN A 51 -1.93 6.64 -1.50
N GLY A 52 -2.07 6.32 -0.22
CA GLY A 52 -1.75 7.20 0.89
C GLY A 52 -0.81 6.46 1.84
N LYS A 53 0.21 7.15 2.34
CA LYS A 53 1.15 6.59 3.32
C LYS A 53 1.38 7.56 4.46
N ALA A 54 1.15 7.14 5.68
CA ALA A 54 1.63 7.84 6.86
C ALA A 54 3.03 7.35 7.20
N ILE A 55 3.95 8.27 7.46
CA ILE A 55 5.36 8.02 7.78
C ILE A 55 5.65 8.64 9.15
N PHE A 56 6.09 7.81 10.08
CA PHE A 56 6.44 8.20 11.44
C PHE A 56 7.92 7.86 11.68
N GLY A 57 8.79 8.86 11.63
CA GLY A 57 10.20 8.71 11.97
C GLY A 57 10.39 8.25 13.42
N ILE A 58 11.14 7.17 13.61
CA ILE A 58 11.50 6.62 14.92
C ILE A 58 12.98 6.84 15.26
N THR A 59 13.84 6.92 14.24
CA THR A 59 15.26 7.27 14.33
C THR A 59 15.62 8.20 13.17
N ASP A 60 16.85 8.69 13.12
CA ASP A 60 17.31 9.58 12.03
C ASP A 60 17.20 8.91 10.63
N ASN A 61 17.29 7.57 10.59
CA ASN A 61 17.31 6.78 9.34
C ASN A 61 16.17 5.74 9.27
N GLY A 62 15.24 5.75 10.23
CA GLY A 62 14.24 4.70 10.38
C GLY A 62 12.86 5.28 10.65
N ALA A 63 11.86 4.76 9.93
CA ALA A 63 10.48 5.15 10.10
C ALA A 63 9.53 3.95 10.09
N ILE A 64 8.46 4.04 10.89
CA ILE A 64 7.31 3.15 10.76
C ILE A 64 6.34 3.78 9.76
N THR A 65 5.77 2.93 8.92
CA THR A 65 4.86 3.36 7.86
C THR A 65 3.53 2.64 7.96
N ALA A 66 2.47 3.34 7.60
CA ALA A 66 1.15 2.77 7.36
C ALA A 66 0.70 3.18 5.97
N THR A 67 0.46 2.21 5.10
CA THR A 67 0.09 2.42 3.70
C THR A 67 -1.30 1.90 3.43
N THR A 68 -2.09 2.69 2.73
CA THR A 68 -3.34 2.23 2.12
C THR A 68 -3.50 2.81 0.72
N GLY A 69 -4.51 2.36 -0.01
CA GLY A 69 -4.75 2.84 -1.36
C GLY A 69 -5.89 2.11 -2.06
N PHE A 70 -5.98 2.37 -3.35
CA PHE A 70 -6.90 1.70 -4.25
C PHE A 70 -6.21 1.51 -5.60
N SER A 71 -6.13 0.27 -6.07
CA SER A 71 -5.62 -0.06 -7.40
C SER A 71 -6.66 -0.83 -8.19
N ASN A 72 -6.76 -0.58 -9.49
CA ASN A 72 -7.70 -1.25 -10.38
C ASN A 72 -6.97 -1.85 -11.59
N PHE A 73 -7.28 -3.11 -11.90
CA PHE A 73 -6.71 -3.87 -13.01
C PHE A 73 -7.85 -4.45 -13.86
N GLY A 74 -7.83 -4.21 -15.17
CA GLY A 74 -8.79 -4.84 -16.07
C GLY A 74 -8.38 -6.27 -16.42
N TYR A 75 -9.33 -7.17 -16.66
CA TYR A 75 -9.01 -8.51 -17.18
C TYR A 75 -8.64 -8.46 -18.66
N LYS A 76 -7.74 -9.35 -19.11
CA LYS A 76 -7.29 -9.44 -20.51
C LYS A 76 -8.41 -9.90 -21.46
N TYR A 77 -9.16 -10.93 -21.08
CA TYR A 77 -10.07 -11.66 -21.97
C TYR A 77 -11.56 -11.30 -21.80
N TYR A 78 -11.92 -10.52 -20.79
CA TYR A 78 -13.33 -10.18 -20.49
C TYR A 78 -13.53 -8.67 -20.46
N SER A 79 -14.29 -8.15 -21.43
CA SER A 79 -14.71 -6.75 -21.47
C SER A 79 -15.66 -6.44 -20.32
N SER A 80 -15.34 -5.43 -19.51
CA SER A 80 -16.09 -4.99 -18.29
C SER A 80 -15.81 -5.77 -16.99
N SER A 81 -14.82 -6.65 -16.97
CA SER A 81 -14.36 -7.30 -15.73
C SER A 81 -13.12 -6.60 -15.17
N ASN A 82 -13.04 -6.45 -13.85
CA ASN A 82 -11.87 -5.86 -13.19
C ASN A 82 -11.57 -6.47 -11.81
N VAL A 83 -10.33 -6.30 -11.38
CA VAL A 83 -9.86 -6.56 -10.02
C VAL A 83 -9.53 -5.24 -9.37
N SER A 84 -10.14 -4.98 -8.23
CA SER A 84 -9.83 -3.82 -7.39
C SER A 84 -9.13 -4.29 -6.12
N ILE A 85 -8.08 -3.58 -5.72
CA ILE A 85 -7.23 -3.94 -4.58
C ILE A 85 -7.16 -2.76 -3.63
N ILE A 86 -7.49 -2.99 -2.36
CA ILE A 86 -7.31 -2.03 -1.27
C ILE A 86 -6.29 -2.63 -0.29
N PRO A 87 -5.01 -2.21 -0.35
CA PRO A 87 -4.03 -2.63 0.63
C PRO A 87 -4.20 -1.86 1.95
N ILE A 88 -3.93 -2.52 3.07
CA ILE A 88 -3.79 -1.95 4.41
C ILE A 88 -2.53 -2.59 5.00
N LEU A 89 -1.40 -1.91 4.85
CA LEU A 89 -0.07 -2.45 5.13
C LEU A 89 0.65 -1.59 6.17
N GLY A 90 1.27 -2.23 7.15
CA GLY A 90 2.27 -1.64 8.02
C GLY A 90 3.66 -2.01 7.56
N GLY A 91 4.63 -1.11 7.66
CA GLY A 91 5.99 -1.39 7.20
C GLY A 91 7.06 -0.65 7.97
N TYR A 92 8.30 -1.09 7.78
CA TYR A 92 9.49 -0.40 8.27
C TYR A 92 10.23 0.19 7.07
N ARG A 93 10.47 1.50 7.10
CA ARG A 93 11.25 2.22 6.09
C ARG A 93 12.62 2.54 6.67
N HIS A 94 13.66 2.22 5.91
CA HIS A 94 15.03 2.59 6.21
C HIS A 94 15.55 3.57 5.15
N ASP A 95 15.95 4.75 5.58
CA ASP A 95 16.49 5.80 4.73
C ASP A 95 18.03 5.77 4.79
N PHE A 96 18.69 5.53 3.65
CA PHE A 96 20.14 5.38 3.58
C PHE A 96 20.89 6.73 3.57
N GLY A 97 20.17 7.84 3.37
CA GLY A 97 20.73 9.19 3.22
C GLY A 97 20.95 9.96 4.51
N GLY A 98 20.75 9.37 5.70
CA GLY A 98 20.86 10.10 6.97
C GLY A 98 19.65 11.00 7.30
N SER A 99 18.62 10.97 6.46
CA SER A 99 17.43 11.82 6.50
C SER A 99 16.34 11.19 5.65
N VAL A 100 15.07 11.59 5.79
CA VAL A 100 13.92 11.10 4.98
C VAL A 100 14.01 11.45 3.48
N LYS A 101 15.16 11.99 3.04
CA LYS A 101 15.49 12.32 1.66
C LYS A 101 16.50 11.32 1.11
N GLY A 102 16.42 11.05 -0.18
CA GLY A 102 17.32 10.12 -0.86
C GLY A 102 16.78 8.69 -0.92
N LEU A 103 17.70 7.73 -1.04
CA LEU A 103 17.38 6.32 -1.22
C LEU A 103 16.78 5.71 0.05
N TYR A 104 15.74 4.89 -0.14
CA TYR A 104 15.14 4.13 0.95
C TYR A 104 14.73 2.72 0.50
N ALA A 105 14.63 1.81 1.47
CA ALA A 105 14.03 0.49 1.31
C ALA A 105 12.93 0.30 2.36
N GLU A 106 11.89 -0.45 2.00
CA GLU A 106 10.69 -0.57 2.82
C GLU A 106 9.99 -1.93 2.62
N PRO A 107 10.22 -2.91 3.51
CA PRO A 107 9.34 -4.04 3.69
C PRO A 107 8.01 -3.62 4.35
N GLN A 108 6.91 -4.22 3.89
CA GLN A 108 5.57 -4.03 4.41
C GLN A 108 4.82 -5.36 4.51
N ILE A 109 3.94 -5.48 5.50
CA ILE A 109 3.03 -6.62 5.69
C ILE A 109 1.67 -6.13 6.20
N GLY A 110 0.62 -6.91 5.96
CA GLY A 110 -0.71 -6.61 6.44
C GLY A 110 -1.78 -7.38 5.70
N ALA A 111 -2.88 -6.70 5.41
CA ALA A 111 -4.01 -7.28 4.69
C ALA A 111 -4.27 -6.52 3.39
N GLY A 112 -4.75 -7.23 2.38
CA GLY A 112 -5.29 -6.63 1.18
C GLY A 112 -6.70 -7.14 0.94
N ILE A 113 -7.61 -6.22 0.59
CA ILE A 113 -8.96 -6.56 0.17
C ILE A 113 -8.94 -6.63 -1.36
N TYR A 114 -9.19 -7.82 -1.90
CA TYR A 114 -9.17 -8.10 -3.33
C TYR A 114 -10.61 -8.32 -3.78
N MET A 115 -11.10 -7.43 -4.64
CA MET A 115 -12.46 -7.45 -5.15
C MET A 115 -12.43 -7.78 -6.63
N SER A 116 -13.01 -8.91 -7.01
CA SER A 116 -13.11 -9.34 -8.38
C SER A 116 -14.53 -9.10 -8.88
N LYS A 117 -14.66 -8.37 -9.98
CA LYS A 117 -15.92 -8.18 -10.69
C LYS A 117 -15.81 -8.88 -12.03
N PHE A 118 -16.68 -9.86 -12.24
CA PHE A 118 -16.84 -10.56 -13.52
C PHE A 118 -18.17 -10.18 -14.15
N GLY A 119 -18.12 -9.69 -15.39
CA GLY A 119 -19.29 -9.41 -16.21
C GLY A 119 -19.20 -10.12 -17.54
N THR A 120 -20.20 -10.93 -17.90
CA THR A 120 -20.38 -11.44 -19.27
C THR A 120 -21.86 -11.37 -19.64
N GLY A 121 -22.20 -10.53 -20.63
CA GLY A 121 -23.59 -10.25 -20.98
C GLY A 121 -24.41 -9.72 -19.78
N SER A 122 -25.50 -10.40 -19.46
CA SER A 122 -26.41 -10.04 -18.34
C SER A 122 -25.96 -10.55 -16.97
N TYR A 123 -24.91 -11.38 -16.89
CA TYR A 123 -24.44 -11.95 -15.64
C TYR A 123 -23.33 -11.10 -15.03
N LYS A 124 -23.55 -10.66 -13.78
CA LYS A 124 -22.58 -9.90 -12.97
C LYS A 124 -22.35 -10.64 -11.67
N SER A 125 -21.11 -11.08 -11.46
CA SER A 125 -20.67 -11.66 -10.19
C SER A 125 -19.64 -10.76 -9.54
N LYS A 126 -19.77 -10.58 -8.22
CA LYS A 126 -18.81 -9.85 -7.41
C LYS A 126 -18.35 -10.78 -6.30
N ASP A 127 -17.05 -10.85 -6.12
CA ASP A 127 -16.45 -11.56 -5.01
C ASP A 127 -15.42 -10.66 -4.31
N SER A 128 -15.23 -10.87 -3.02
CA SER A 128 -14.27 -10.12 -2.22
C SER A 128 -13.59 -11.02 -1.20
N GLU A 129 -12.27 -11.01 -1.21
CA GLU A 129 -11.44 -11.78 -0.30
C GLU A 129 -10.48 -10.86 0.46
N VAL A 130 -10.25 -11.17 1.73
CA VAL A 130 -9.25 -10.50 2.55
C VAL A 130 -8.07 -11.46 2.71
N ASN A 131 -6.95 -11.10 2.10
CA ASN A 131 -5.76 -11.94 2.06
C ASN A 131 -4.59 -11.29 2.77
N PHE A 132 -3.79 -12.13 3.44
CA PHE A 132 -2.49 -11.68 3.93
C PHE A 132 -1.69 -11.16 2.74
N THR A 133 -1.17 -9.94 2.87
CA THR A 133 -0.46 -9.23 1.81
C THR A 133 0.84 -8.73 2.35
N TRP A 134 1.91 -8.95 1.60
CA TRP A 134 3.21 -8.37 1.87
C TRP A 134 3.68 -7.59 0.66
N ALA A 135 4.56 -6.63 0.91
CA ALA A 135 5.21 -5.89 -0.14
C ALA A 135 6.67 -5.61 0.22
N LEU A 136 7.52 -5.55 -0.79
CA LEU A 136 8.88 -5.10 -0.67
C LEU A 136 9.09 -4.02 -1.71
N GLY A 137 9.50 -2.84 -1.27
CA GLY A 137 9.76 -1.73 -2.16
C GLY A 137 10.93 -0.89 -1.71
N GLY A 138 11.22 0.09 -2.54
CA GLY A 138 12.22 1.12 -2.29
C GLY A 138 12.00 2.27 -3.24
N GLY A 139 12.75 3.33 -3.04
CA GLY A 139 12.61 4.52 -3.86
C GLY A 139 13.64 5.57 -3.56
N TYR A 140 13.44 6.72 -4.17
CA TYR A 140 14.25 7.91 -3.99
C TYR A 140 13.34 9.10 -3.73
N VAL A 141 13.60 9.81 -2.64
CA VAL A 141 12.92 11.07 -2.32
C VAL A 141 13.80 12.24 -2.75
N TYR A 142 13.33 13.01 -3.74
CA TYR A 142 13.91 14.27 -4.15
C TYR A 142 12.99 15.41 -3.73
N ASP A 143 13.47 16.27 -2.84
CA ASP A 143 12.66 17.25 -2.12
C ASP A 143 11.45 16.62 -1.41
N ASN A 144 10.25 16.89 -1.93
CA ASN A 144 9.00 16.35 -1.42
C ASN A 144 8.41 15.29 -2.38
N PHE A 145 9.06 15.01 -3.50
CA PHE A 145 8.61 13.99 -4.44
C PHE A 145 9.28 12.65 -4.14
N ASP A 146 8.48 11.60 -4.10
CA ASP A 146 8.89 10.24 -3.85
C ASP A 146 8.63 9.39 -5.10
N PHE A 147 9.72 8.90 -5.68
CA PHE A 147 9.71 7.99 -6.82
C PHE A 147 10.07 6.59 -6.31
N GLY A 148 9.18 5.61 -6.52
CA GLY A 148 9.36 4.29 -5.93
C GLY A 148 8.98 3.14 -6.84
N LEU A 149 9.56 1.98 -6.53
CA LEU A 149 9.18 0.68 -7.06
C LEU A 149 8.80 -0.23 -5.89
N ARG A 150 7.67 -0.93 -6.01
CA ARG A 150 7.20 -1.87 -4.99
C ARG A 150 6.71 -3.15 -5.64
N TYR A 151 7.17 -4.30 -5.18
CA TYR A 151 6.51 -5.57 -5.44
C TYR A 151 5.51 -5.85 -4.32
N GLN A 152 4.23 -6.08 -4.66
CA GLN A 152 3.19 -6.44 -3.70
C GLN A 152 2.62 -7.81 -4.08
N ARG A 153 2.38 -8.65 -3.07
CA ARG A 153 1.78 -9.97 -3.26
C ARG A 153 0.81 -10.33 -2.14
N ALA A 154 -0.37 -10.81 -2.52
CA ALA A 154 -1.27 -11.53 -1.63
C ALA A 154 -0.97 -13.02 -1.62
N GLN A 155 -1.13 -13.63 -0.45
CA GLN A 155 -1.19 -15.08 -0.28
C GLN A 155 -2.67 -15.47 -0.14
N GLY A 156 -3.18 -16.24 -1.11
CA GLY A 156 -4.57 -16.69 -1.17
C GLY A 156 -4.67 -18.00 -1.98
N GLU A 157 -5.81 -18.67 -1.88
CA GLU A 157 -6.05 -19.93 -2.59
C GLU A 157 -6.00 -19.72 -4.11
N GLY A 158 -5.25 -20.58 -4.83
CA GLY A 158 -5.11 -20.49 -6.30
C GLY A 158 -3.94 -19.65 -6.84
N GLY A 159 -2.98 -19.24 -5.99
CA GLY A 159 -1.70 -18.67 -6.44
C GLY A 159 -1.46 -17.20 -6.06
N GLY A 160 -2.48 -16.51 -5.56
CA GLY A 160 -2.40 -15.13 -5.07
C GLY A 160 -2.19 -14.07 -6.15
N ALA A 161 -2.54 -12.82 -5.85
CA ALA A 161 -2.35 -11.69 -6.76
C ALA A 161 -1.02 -10.98 -6.47
N GLY A 162 -0.11 -10.95 -7.45
CA GLY A 162 1.19 -10.29 -7.34
C GLY A 162 1.41 -9.27 -8.45
N PHE A 163 1.95 -8.10 -8.13
CA PHE A 163 2.25 -7.06 -9.12
C PHE A 163 3.41 -6.16 -8.68
N PHE A 164 4.11 -5.59 -9.66
CA PHE A 164 5.04 -4.49 -9.45
C PHE A 164 4.29 -3.16 -9.58
N ALA A 165 4.58 -2.18 -8.74
CA ALA A 165 4.00 -0.85 -8.78
C ALA A 165 5.11 0.18 -8.94
N LEU A 166 5.03 0.97 -10.00
CA LEU A 166 5.79 2.20 -10.16
C LEU A 166 4.99 3.33 -9.52
N LYS A 167 5.60 4.07 -8.60
CA LYS A 167 4.93 5.08 -7.78
C LYS A 167 5.57 6.45 -8.00
N VAL A 168 4.72 7.46 -8.11
CA VAL A 168 5.09 8.87 -7.92
C VAL A 168 4.18 9.44 -6.85
N ALA A 169 4.75 10.00 -5.78
CA ALA A 169 4.01 10.54 -4.67
C ALA A 169 4.57 11.89 -4.19
N TYR A 170 3.74 12.67 -3.53
CA TYR A 170 4.16 13.90 -2.85
C TYR A 170 4.06 13.71 -1.34
N ASN A 171 5.15 14.01 -0.64
CA ASN A 171 5.28 13.94 0.80
C ASN A 171 4.97 15.32 1.40
N PHE A 172 3.89 15.37 2.17
CA PHE A 172 3.48 16.51 2.98
C PHE A 172 4.14 16.40 4.36
N PRO A 173 5.10 17.27 4.69
CA PRO A 173 5.64 17.35 6.03
C PRO A 173 4.54 17.83 6.99
N LEU A 174 4.33 17.09 8.07
CA LEU A 174 3.45 17.52 9.15
C LEU A 174 4.31 18.27 10.16
N ALA A 175 4.21 19.60 10.16
CA ALA A 175 4.89 20.41 11.17
C ALA A 175 4.34 20.07 12.57
N GLY A 176 5.24 19.70 13.49
CA GLY A 176 4.94 19.78 14.91
C GLY A 176 4.88 21.26 15.28
N LYS A 177 3.74 21.72 15.81
CA LYS A 177 3.72 22.94 16.61
C LYS A 177 4.42 22.68 17.93
#